data_AF-A0A972EFJ2-F1
#
_entry.id   AF-A0A972EFJ2-F1
#
_cell.length_a   1.000
_cell.length_b   1.000
_cell.length_c   1.000
_cell.angle_alpha   90.00
_cell.angle_beta   90.00
_cell.angle_gamma   90.00
#
_symmetry.space_group_name_H-M   'P 1'
#
loop_
_entity.id
_entity.type
_entity.pdbx_description
1 polymer ?
#
loop_
_entity_poly.entity_id
_entity_poly.type
_entity_poly.pdbx_seq_one_letter_code
_entity_poly.pdbx_strand_id
1 'polypeptide(L)'
;NTYKYRYKESSLLKMENLLENSKQNVEFDIRNKYDSIDSAYRQIKLADANVEKAKEGLRITEQLYDVGMATIQDVKESVVHLYSAELGLSSAISSYNLAVLEYNKAVQLGIVGQ
;
A
#
# COMPACT_ATOMS: atom_id res chain seq x y z
N ASN A 1 13.66 28.86 47.35
CA ASN A 1 14.31 27.82 46.51
C ASN A 1 13.44 26.59 46.21
N THR A 2 12.34 26.35 46.95
CA THR A 2 11.43 25.20 46.75
C THR A 2 10.56 25.27 45.48
N TYR A 3 10.15 26.47 45.05
CA TYR A 3 9.33 26.65 43.83
C TYR A 3 10.09 26.28 42.54
N LYS A 4 11.35 26.74 42.42
CA LYS A 4 12.22 26.39 41.27
C LYS A 4 12.48 24.88 41.19
N TYR A 5 12.60 24.20 42.33
CA TYR A 5 12.82 22.75 42.39
C TYR A 5 11.62 21.97 41.87
N ARG A 6 10.41 22.26 42.37
CA ARG A 6 9.16 21.62 41.91
C ARG A 6 8.86 21.90 40.44
N TYR A 7 9.19 23.10 39.95
CA TYR A 7 9.06 23.45 38.54
C TYR A 7 9.97 22.58 37.66
N LYS A 8 11.24 22.41 38.06
CA LYS A 8 12.20 21.57 37.34
C LYS A 8 11.77 20.10 37.32
N GLU A 9 11.26 19.59 38.44
CA GLU A 9 10.72 18.23 38.57
C GLU A 9 9.49 18.02 37.67
N SER A 10 8.55 18.98 37.65
CA SER A 10 7.39 18.91 36.74
C SER A 10 7.79 18.97 35.26
N SER A 11 8.79 19.78 34.90
CA SER A 11 9.34 19.80 33.54
C SER A 11 10.04 18.51 33.16
N LEU A 12 10.80 17.90 34.08
CA LEU A 12 11.44 16.59 33.86
C LEU A 12 10.39 15.51 33.58
N LEU A 13 9.37 15.41 34.45
CA LEU A 13 8.27 14.47 34.28
C LEU A 13 7.55 14.65 32.94
N LYS A 14 7.35 15.90 32.50
CA LYS A 14 6.77 16.18 31.17
C LYS A 14 7.67 15.69 30.04
N MET A 15 8.98 15.92 30.12
CA MET A 15 9.95 15.44 29.13
C MET A 15 10.02 13.92 29.08
N GLU A 16 9.97 13.24 30.23
CA GLU A 16 9.91 11.77 30.31
C GLU A 16 8.64 11.23 29.63
N ASN A 17 7.48 11.78 29.96
CA ASN A 17 6.22 11.40 29.30
C ASN A 17 6.23 11.67 27.80
N LEU A 18 6.80 12.81 27.35
CA LEU A 18 6.92 13.12 25.93
C LEU A 18 7.83 12.12 25.21
N LEU A 19 8.94 11.72 25.84
CA LEU A 19 9.85 10.72 25.28
C LEU A 19 9.16 9.36 25.16
N GLU A 20 8.42 8.94 26.19
CA GLU A 20 7.68 7.66 26.17
C GLU A 20 6.58 7.65 25.10
N ASN A 21 5.80 8.73 24.99
CA ASN A 21 4.81 8.89 23.92
C ASN A 21 5.47 8.87 22.54
N SER A 22 6.63 9.53 22.38
CA SER A 22 7.37 9.54 21.11
C SER A 22 7.82 8.14 20.71
N LYS A 23 8.28 7.31 21.66
CA LYS A 23 8.68 5.92 21.39
C LYS A 23 7.49 5.06 20.97
N GLN A 24 6.37 5.18 21.68
CA GLN A 24 5.13 4.46 21.33
C GLN A 24 4.61 4.86 19.95
N ASN A 25 4.67 6.15 19.61
CA ASN A 25 4.26 6.63 18.29
C ASN A 25 5.14 6.07 17.17
N VAL A 26 6.45 5.97 17.37
CA VAL A 26 7.38 5.37 16.39
C VAL A 26 7.07 3.88 16.21
N GLU A 27 6.87 3.14 17.29
CA GLU A 27 6.52 1.72 17.22
C GLU A 27 5.19 1.50 16.49
N PHE A 28 4.18 2.30 16.81
CA PHE A 28 2.87 2.26 16.16
C PHE A 28 2.96 2.58 14.67
N ASP A 29 3.71 3.61 14.28
CA ASP A 29 3.92 3.96 12.87
C ASP A 29 4.56 2.81 12.10
N ILE A 30 5.65 2.22 12.62
CA ILE A 30 6.33 1.08 11.98
C ILE A 30 5.36 -0.09 11.76
N ARG A 31 4.53 -0.43 12.75
CA ARG A 31 3.51 -1.49 12.62
C ARG A 31 2.48 -1.16 11.54
N ASN A 32 1.95 0.07 11.53
CA ASN A 32 0.99 0.49 10.49
C ASN A 32 1.58 0.44 9.08
N LYS A 33 2.86 0.82 8.93
CA LYS A 33 3.57 0.73 7.64
C LYS A 33 3.73 -0.73 7.20
N TYR A 34 4.02 -1.64 8.12
CA TYR A 34 4.07 -3.07 7.83
C TYR A 34 2.71 -3.61 7.36
N ASP A 35 1.62 -3.27 8.07
CA ASP A 35 0.28 -3.70 7.67
C ASP A 35 -0.12 -3.13 6.28
N SER A 36 0.37 -1.93 5.95
CA SER A 36 0.20 -1.33 4.63
C SER A 36 0.89 -2.13 3.52
N ILE A 37 2.04 -2.74 3.80
CA ILE A 37 2.73 -3.64 2.86
C ILE A 37 1.89 -4.90 2.60
N ASP A 38 1.36 -5.54 3.65
CA ASP A 38 0.51 -6.74 3.50
C ASP A 38 -0.76 -6.43 2.68
N SER A 39 -1.40 -5.30 2.99
CA SER A 39 -2.56 -4.82 2.24
C SER A 39 -2.24 -4.59 0.76
N ALA A 40 -1.13 -3.91 0.45
CA ALA A 40 -0.71 -3.66 -0.92
C ALA A 40 -0.36 -4.96 -1.67
N TYR A 41 0.25 -5.94 -0.98
CA TYR A 41 0.51 -7.26 -1.56
C TYR A 41 -0.78 -8.00 -1.92
N ARG A 42 -1.80 -7.96 -1.07
CA ARG A 42 -3.12 -8.53 -1.38
C ARG A 42 -3.78 -7.84 -2.57
N GLN A 43 -3.61 -6.52 -2.70
CA GLN A 43 -4.11 -5.78 -3.87
C GLN A 43 -3.43 -6.23 -5.17
N ILE A 44 -2.13 -6.52 -5.15
CA ILE A 44 -1.44 -7.11 -6.31
C ILE A 44 -2.10 -8.44 -6.69
N LYS A 45 -2.36 -9.33 -5.73
CA LYS A 45 -3.00 -10.62 -6.00
C LYS A 45 -4.40 -10.48 -6.59
N LEU A 46 -5.17 -9.50 -6.12
CA LEU A 46 -6.48 -9.20 -6.68
C LEU A 46 -6.37 -8.64 -8.12
N ALA A 47 -5.44 -7.72 -8.35
CA ALA A 47 -5.21 -7.14 -9.67
C ALA A 47 -4.74 -8.19 -10.69
N ASP A 48 -3.88 -9.11 -10.27
CA ASP A 48 -3.41 -10.25 -11.07
C ASP A 48 -4.58 -11.16 -11.46
N ALA A 49 -5.45 -11.51 -10.51
CA ALA A 49 -6.67 -12.27 -10.81
C ALA A 49 -7.61 -11.54 -11.79
N ASN A 50 -7.71 -10.20 -11.69
CA ASN A 50 -8.49 -9.40 -12.62
C ASN A 50 -7.89 -9.40 -14.04
N VAL A 51 -6.56 -9.37 -14.17
CA VAL A 51 -5.87 -9.52 -15.46
C VAL A 51 -6.19 -10.87 -16.08
N GLU A 52 -6.07 -11.96 -15.32
CA GLU A 52 -6.39 -13.30 -15.84
C GLU A 52 -7.85 -13.43 -16.28
N LYS A 53 -8.78 -12.83 -15.52
CA LYS A 53 -10.19 -12.77 -15.92
C LYS A 53 -10.40 -11.97 -17.21
N ALA A 54 -9.72 -10.83 -17.37
CA ALA A 54 -9.83 -10.01 -18.58
C ALA A 54 -9.22 -10.71 -19.81
N LYS A 55 -8.10 -11.44 -19.64
CA LYS A 55 -7.51 -12.28 -20.70
C LYS A 55 -8.48 -13.36 -21.15
N GLU A 56 -9.12 -14.06 -20.22
CA GLU A 56 -10.11 -15.09 -20.55
C GLU A 56 -11.34 -14.47 -21.25
N GLY A 57 -11.78 -13.29 -20.82
CA GLY A 57 -12.83 -12.53 -21.50
C GLY A 57 -12.48 -12.22 -22.95
N LEU A 58 -11.26 -11.72 -23.21
CA LEU A 58 -10.77 -11.49 -24.58
C LEU A 58 -10.77 -12.78 -25.40
N ARG A 59 -10.24 -13.88 -24.86
CA ARG A 59 -10.20 -15.19 -25.52
C ARG A 59 -11.60 -15.65 -25.95
N ILE A 60 -12.60 -15.49 -25.09
CA ILE A 60 -13.99 -15.86 -25.39
C ILE A 60 -14.55 -14.96 -26.49
N THR A 61 -14.34 -13.64 -26.42
CA THR A 61 -14.82 -12.69 -27.43
C THR A 61 -14.19 -12.95 -28.80
N GLU A 62 -12.89 -13.28 -28.85
CA GLU A 62 -12.20 -13.69 -30.09
C GLU A 62 -12.83 -14.95 -30.68
N GLN A 63 -13.11 -15.97 -29.87
CA GLN A 63 -13.78 -17.19 -30.34
C GLN A 63 -15.19 -16.92 -30.89
N LEU A 64 -15.94 -16.02 -30.25
CA LEU A 64 -17.25 -15.60 -30.73
C LEU A 64 -17.16 -14.82 -32.04
N TYR A 65 -16.13 -13.99 -32.20
CA TYR A 65 -15.87 -13.25 -33.43
C TYR A 65 -15.57 -14.20 -34.60
N ASP A 66 -14.76 -15.24 -34.37
CA ASP A 66 -14.41 -16.24 -35.38
C ASP A 66 -15.61 -17.00 -35.94
N VAL A 67 -16.64 -17.23 -35.11
CA VAL A 67 -17.90 -17.85 -35.53
C VAL A 67 -18.98 -16.84 -35.95
N GLY A 68 -18.63 -15.55 -36.04
CA GLY A 68 -19.52 -14.46 -36.46
C GLY A 68 -20.59 -14.08 -35.44
N MET A 69 -20.45 -14.50 -34.18
CA MET A 69 -21.35 -14.20 -33.07
C MET A 69 -20.97 -12.93 -32.29
N ALA A 70 -19.75 -12.44 -32.46
CA ALA A 70 -19.30 -11.14 -31.93
C ALA A 70 -18.80 -10.25 -33.07
N THR A 71 -18.75 -8.94 -32.81
CA THR A 71 -18.25 -7.95 -33.75
C THR A 71 -16.80 -7.59 -33.46
N ILE A 72 -16.14 -6.96 -34.44
CA ILE A 72 -14.78 -6.42 -34.23
C ILE A 72 -14.75 -5.34 -33.13
N GLN A 73 -15.88 -4.69 -32.87
CA GLN A 73 -15.97 -3.70 -31.80
C GLN A 73 -15.92 -4.37 -30.42
N ASP A 74 -16.59 -5.51 -30.26
CA ASP A 74 -16.58 -6.28 -29.00
C ASP A 74 -15.17 -6.78 -28.66
N VAL A 75 -14.42 -7.22 -29.69
CA VAL A 75 -13.02 -7.63 -29.55
C VAL A 75 -12.17 -6.44 -29.09
N LYS A 76 -12.32 -5.27 -29.72
CA LYS A 76 -11.59 -4.06 -29.33
C LYS A 76 -11.90 -3.63 -27.90
N GLU A 77 -13.17 -3.67 -27.50
CA GLU A 77 -13.57 -3.37 -26.12
C GLU A 77 -12.94 -4.35 -25.13
N SER A 78 -12.92 -5.65 -25.45
CA SER A 78 -12.26 -6.68 -24.64
C SER A 78 -10.75 -6.45 -24.52
N VAL A 79 -10.08 -6.01 -25.59
CA VAL A 79 -8.66 -5.62 -25.56
C VAL A 79 -8.43 -4.42 -24.65
N VAL A 80 -9.29 -3.39 -24.73
CA VAL A 80 -9.21 -2.21 -23.84
C VAL A 80 -9.42 -2.61 -22.37
N HIS A 81 -10.34 -3.53 -22.10
CA HIS A 81 -10.54 -4.08 -20.76
C HIS A 81 -9.30 -4.80 -20.23
N LEU A 82 -8.64 -5.61 -21.06
CA LEU A 82 -7.37 -6.25 -20.68
C LEU A 82 -6.29 -5.21 -20.35
N TYR A 83 -6.09 -4.22 -21.22
CA TYR A 83 -5.11 -3.15 -20.97
C TYR A 83 -5.40 -2.38 -19.68
N SER A 84 -6.67 -2.10 -19.39
CA SER A 84 -7.08 -1.44 -18.15
C SER A 84 -6.76 -2.30 -16.91
N ALA A 85 -7.00 -3.61 -16.98
CA ALA A 85 -6.65 -4.53 -15.90
C ALA A 85 -5.13 -4.61 -15.68
N GLU A 86 -4.33 -4.67 -16.75
CA GLU A 86 -2.86 -4.67 -16.67
C GLU A 86 -2.30 -3.37 -16.08
N LEU A 87 -2.90 -2.22 -16.45
CA LEU A 87 -2.57 -0.93 -15.85
C LEU A 87 -2.89 -0.91 -14.34
N GLY A 88 -4.00 -1.51 -13.95
CA GLY A 88 -4.38 -1.70 -12.55
C GLY A 88 -3.35 -2.53 -11.78
N LEU A 89 -2.85 -3.62 -12.37
CA LEU A 89 -1.78 -4.44 -11.79
C LEU A 89 -0.47 -3.66 -11.63
N SER A 90 -0.04 -2.94 -12.67
CA SER A 90 1.14 -2.09 -12.62
C SER A 90 1.04 -1.02 -11.52
N SER A 91 -0.14 -0.43 -11.36
CA SER A 91 -0.42 0.55 -10.30
C SER A 91 -0.36 -0.09 -8.91
N ALA A 92 -0.90 -1.30 -8.74
CA ALA A 92 -0.84 -2.04 -7.47
C ALA A 92 0.61 -2.39 -7.08
N ILE A 93 1.42 -2.83 -8.05
CA ILE A 93 2.86 -3.10 -7.84
C ILE A 93 3.59 -1.82 -7.41
N SER A 94 3.31 -0.70 -8.05
CA SER A 94 3.90 0.59 -7.69
C SER A 94 3.53 1.02 -6.26
N SER A 95 2.27 0.84 -5.87
CA SER A 95 1.80 1.12 -4.51
C SER A 95 2.48 0.23 -3.45
N TYR A 96 2.70 -1.06 -3.75
CA TYR A 96 3.46 -1.95 -2.88
C TYR A 96 4.91 -1.50 -2.70
N ASN A 97 5.58 -1.14 -3.80
CA ASN A 97 6.95 -0.64 -3.73
C ASN A 97 7.03 0.63 -2.87
N LEU A 98 6.06 1.54 -3.01
CA LEU A 98 5.98 2.73 -2.16
C LEU A 98 5.77 2.38 -0.69
N ALA A 99 4.88 1.42 -0.37
CA ALA A 99 4.67 0.96 1.00
C ALA A 99 5.94 0.38 1.64
N VAL A 100 6.73 -0.37 0.86
CA VAL A 100 8.04 -0.89 1.31
C VAL A 100 9.04 0.24 1.57
N LEU A 101 9.11 1.24 0.70
CA LEU A 101 9.97 2.41 0.90
C LEU A 101 9.60 3.20 2.16
N GLU A 102 8.30 3.41 2.38
CA GLU A 102 7.78 4.11 3.56
C GLU A 102 8.07 3.35 4.86
N TYR A 103 7.93 2.02 4.85
CA TYR A 103 8.33 1.18 5.98
C TYR A 103 9.83 1.28 6.28
N ASN A 104 10.67 1.15 5.25
CA ASN A 104 12.12 1.24 5.41
C ASN A 104 12.53 2.60 6.01
N LYS A 105 11.88 3.68 5.56
CA LYS A 105 12.08 5.02 6.12
C LYS A 105 11.67 5.09 7.59
N ALA A 106 10.51 4.54 7.96
CA ALA A 106 10.02 4.52 9.34
C ALA A 106 10.97 3.72 10.26
N VAL A 107 11.45 2.56 9.80
CA VAL A 107 12.42 1.74 10.54
C VAL A 107 13.75 2.49 10.71
N GLN A 108 14.26 3.14 9.66
CA GLN A 108 15.52 3.87 9.74
C GLN A 108 15.42 5.07 10.70
N LEU A 109 14.30 5.79 10.71
CA LEU A 109 14.04 6.84 11.71
C LEU A 109 13.97 6.29 13.14
N GLY A 110 13.41 5.08 13.32
CA GLY A 110 13.37 4.40 14.61
C GLY A 110 14.74 3.98 15.16
N ILE A 111 15.72 3.70 14.29
CA ILE A 111 17.10 3.36 14.69
C ILE A 111 17.91 4.62 15.03
N VAL A 112 17.74 5.70 14.27
CA VAL A 112 18.49 6.96 14.47
C VAL A 112 17.99 7.74 15.69
N GLY A 113 16.78 7.46 16.16
CA GLY A 113 16.19 8.06 17.37
C GLY A 113 16.55 7.39 18.70
N GLN A 114 17.43 6.39 18.71
CA GLN A 114 17.95 5.75 19.93
C GLN A 114 19.28 6.34 20.40
#